data_AF-A0A353X489-F1
#
_entry.id   AF-A0A353X489-F1
#
_cell.length_a   1.000
_cell.length_b   1.000
_cell.length_c   1.000
_cell.angle_alpha   90.00
_cell.angle_beta   90.00
_cell.angle_gamma   90.00
#
_symmetry.space_group_name_H-M   'P 1'
#
loop_
_entity.id
_entity.type
_entity.pdbx_description
1 polymer ?
#
loop_
_entity_poly.entity_id
_entity_poly.type
_entity_poly.pdbx_seq_one_letter_code
_entity_poly.pdbx_strand_id
1 'polypeptide(L)' 'YSPELNPIERAWWYMRKKITHNRYVKTLKERKVVFWKMFSHFQQPNDELLRVCEINY' A
#
# COMPACT_ATOMS: atom_id res chain seq x y z
N TYR A 1 -1.23 -14.06 16.37
CA TYR A 1 -0.59 -13.10 15.43
C TYR A 1 -1.69 -12.16 14.99
N SER A 2 -1.54 -10.85 15.20
CA SER A 2 -2.60 -9.86 14.97
C SER A 2 -2.19 -8.87 13.87
N PRO A 3 -2.54 -9.14 12.60
CA PRO A 3 -2.26 -8.29 11.44
C PRO A 3 -2.62 -6.82 11.61
N GLU A 4 -3.69 -6.58 12.37
CA GLU A 4 -4.31 -5.28 12.58
C GLU A 4 -3.46 -4.36 13.47
N LEU A 5 -2.58 -4.97 14.29
CA LEU A 5 -1.60 -4.28 15.13
C LEU A 5 -0.25 -4.11 14.43
N ASN A 6 -0.07 -4.70 13.24
CA ASN A 6 1.15 -4.57 12.47
C ASN A 6 1.02 -3.43 11.44
N PRO A 7 1.70 -2.27 11.66
CA PRO A 7 1.62 -1.14 10.75
C PRO A 7 2.13 -1.48 9.35
N ILE A 8 3.10 -2.41 9.25
CA ILE A 8 3.61 -2.87 7.95
C ILE A 8 2.48 -3.56 7.20
N GLU A 9 1.83 -4.58 7.77
CA GLU A 9 0.75 -5.31 7.08
C GLU A 9 -0.41 -4.42 6.66
N ARG A 10 -0.74 -3.39 7.45
CA ARG A 10 -1.73 -2.36 7.08
C ARG A 10 -1.29 -1.52 5.88
N ALA A 11 -0.02 -1.12 5.83
CA ALA A 11 0.54 -0.47 4.64
C ALA A 11 0.45 -1.38 3.41
N TRP A 12 0.80 -2.67 3.53
CA TRP A 12 0.68 -3.65 2.44
C TRP A 12 -0.77 -3.82 1.96
N TRP A 13 -1.72 -3.90 2.89
CA TRP A 13 -3.15 -3.97 2.56
C TRP A 13 -3.60 -2.74 1.77
N TYR A 14 -3.26 -1.55 2.26
CA TYR A 14 -3.59 -0.29 1.61
C TYR A 14 -3.02 -0.21 0.20
N MET A 15 -1.76 -0.63 0.05
CA MET A 15 -1.09 -0.65 -1.24
C MET A 15 -1.78 -1.57 -2.24
N ARG A 16 -2.16 -2.79 -1.82
CA ARG A 16 -2.94 -3.70 -2.66
C ARG A 16 -4.30 -3.12 -3.04
N LYS A 17 -4.98 -2.46 -2.10
CA LYS A 17 -6.27 -1.83 -2.34
C LYS A 17 -6.18 -0.72 -3.40
N LYS A 18 -5.12 0.09 -3.40
CA LYS A 18 -4.95 1.17 -4.37
C LYS A 18 -4.48 0.70 -5.75
N ILE A 19 -3.60 -0.31 -5.81
CA ILE A 19 -2.95 -0.74 -7.06
C ILE A 19 -3.73 -1.83 -7.78
N THR A 20 -4.21 -2.83 -7.05
CA THR A 20 -4.74 -4.08 -7.64
C THR A 20 -6.23 -4.30 -7.45
N HIS A 21 -6.90 -3.50 -6.61
CA HIS A 21 -8.35 -3.65 -6.43
C HIS A 21 -9.07 -3.31 -7.74
N ASN A 22 -9.74 -4.31 -8.33
CA ASN A 22 -10.47 -4.22 -9.61
C ASN A 22 -9.62 -3.77 -10.82
N ARG A 23 -8.29 -4.00 -10.80
CA ARG A 23 -7.44 -3.71 -11.96
C ARG A 23 -6.70 -4.97 -12.40
N TYR A 24 -7.03 -5.46 -13.58
CA TYR A 24 -6.27 -6.54 -14.21
C TYR A 24 -4.90 -6.01 -14.67
N VAL A 25 -3.84 -6.72 -14.31
CA VAL A 25 -2.48 -6.44 -14.74
C VAL A 25 -1.94 -7.72 -15.37
N LYS A 26 -1.60 -7.65 -16.66
CA LYS A 26 -1.31 -8.83 -17.48
C LYS A 26 0.02 -9.50 -17.11
N THR A 27 1.04 -8.71 -16.76
CA THR A 27 2.38 -9.22 -16.45
C THR A 27 2.92 -8.76 -15.10
N LEU A 28 3.85 -9.55 -14.54
CA LEU A 28 4.57 -9.16 -13.33
C LEU A 28 5.37 -7.86 -13.53
N LYS A 29 5.89 -7.62 -14.75
CA LYS A 29 6.63 -6.40 -15.08
C LYS A 29 5.74 -5.17 -14.95
N GLU A 30 4.56 -5.20 -15.54
CA GLU A 30 3.57 -4.12 -15.40
C GLU A 30 3.16 -3.93 -13.94
N ARG A 31 2.98 -5.02 -13.18
CA ARG A 31 2.64 -4.93 -11.76
C ARG A 31 3.71 -4.21 -10.95
N LYS A 32 5.00 -4.48 -11.24
CA LYS A 32 6.13 -3.76 -10.62
C LYS A 32 6.14 -2.28 -11.00
N VAL A 33 5.87 -1.93 -12.25
CA VAL A 33 5.81 -0.54 -12.71
C VAL A 33 4.70 0.23 -11.99
N VAL A 34 3.49 -0.32 -11.93
CA VAL A 34 2.35 0.33 -11.24
C VAL A 34 2.62 0.44 -9.74
N PHE A 35 3.22 -0.60 -9.14
CA PHE A 35 3.65 -0.55 -7.75
C PHE A 35 4.63 0.59 -7.50
N TRP A 36 5.72 0.68 -8.27
CA TRP A 36 6.72 1.73 -8.10
C TRP A 36 6.16 3.14 -8.36
N LYS A 37 5.29 3.29 -9.35
CA LYS A 37 4.62 4.56 -9.63
C LYS A 37 3.80 5.05 -8.44
N MET A 38 3.12 4.15 -7.75
CA MET A 38 2.37 4.52 -6.55
C MET A 38 3.32 4.74 -5.37
N PHE A 39 4.29 3.85 -5.15
CA PHE A 39 5.23 3.92 -4.05
C PHE A 39 6.08 5.21 -4.06
N SER A 40 6.39 5.76 -5.24
CA SER A 40 7.13 7.02 -5.36
C SER A 40 6.42 8.21 -4.69
N HIS A 41 5.09 8.18 -4.58
CA HIS A 41 4.32 9.22 -3.89
C HIS A 41 4.49 9.16 -2.36
N PHE A 42 4.91 8.00 -1.86
CA PHE A 42 5.14 7.73 -0.44
C PHE A 42 6.62 7.82 -0.04
N GLN A 43 7.52 8.12 -0.98
CA GLN A 43 8.94 8.36 -0.69
C GLN A 43 9.18 9.69 0.02
N GLN A 44 8.21 10.60 -0.04
CA GLN A 44 8.18 11.83 0.72
C GLN A 44 7.30 11.66 1.97
N PRO A 45 7.54 12.44 3.04
CA PRO A 45 6.65 12.47 4.20
C PRO A 45 5.21 12.68 3.74
N ASN A 46 4.30 11.85 4.23
CA ASN A 46 2.89 11.90 3.87
C ASN A 46 2.03 11.55 5.08
N ASP A 47 0.96 12.32 5.28
CA ASP A 47 -0.01 12.08 6.36
C ASP A 47 -0.89 10.86 6.09
N GLU A 48 -0.97 10.42 4.84
CA GLU A 48 -1.85 9.34 4.41
C GLU A 48 -1.39 7.98 4.97
N LEU A 49 -0.11 7.62 4.83
CA LEU A 49 0.42 6.40 5.47
C LEU A 49 0.39 6.49 6.99
N LEU A 50 0.59 7.69 7.53
CA LEU A 50 0.56 7.90 8.98
C LEU A 50 -0.83 7.53 9.54
N ARG A 51 -1.91 8.01 8.90
CA ARG A 51 -3.30 7.62 9.22
C ARG A 51 -3.58 6.15 8.95
N VAL A 52 -3.04 5.58 7.87
CA VAL A 52 -3.25 4.15 7.53
C VAL A 52 -2.58 3.24 8.56
N CYS A 53 -1.45 3.63 9.13
CA CYS A 53 -0.69 2.86 10.11
C CYS A 53 -1.05 3.18 11.57
N GLU A 54 -1.82 4.24 11.82
CA GLU A 54 -2.29 4.62 13.15
C GLU A 54 -3.25 3.56 13.73
N ILE A 55 -2.93 3.05 14.91
CA ILE A 55 -3.81 2.16 15.67
C ILE A 55 -4.68 3.07 16.53
N ASN A 56 -5.87 3.41 16.04
CA ASN A 56 -6.88 4.10 16.85
C ASN A 56 -7.54 3.07 17.76
N TYR A 57 -7.48 3.31 19.07
CA TYR A 57 -8.10 2.51 20.13
C TYR A 57 -9.39 3.17 20.60
#